data_AF-A0AAT9HL02-F1
#
_entry.id   AF-A0AAT9HL02-F1
#
_cell.length_a   1.000
_cell.length_b   1.000
_cell.length_c   1.000
_cell.angle_alpha   90.00
_cell.angle_beta   90.00
_cell.angle_gamma   90.00
#
_symmetry.space_group_name_H-M   'P 1'
#
loop_
_entity.id
_entity.type
_entity.pdbx_description
1 polymer ?
#
loop_
_entity_poly.entity_id
_entity_poly.type
_entity_poly.pdbx_seq_one_letter_code
_entity_poly.pdbx_strand_id
1 'polypeptide(L)'
;MEESGATGEPVREVLHRRARETGVRLGEDGEGQEVVRLLERYGFEPRREDGAVVLGNCPFHALAQAHRQTVCGMNLQLMCGVLEGLGGDTGYEARLAPEPGRCCVRLDPAA
;
A
#
# COMPACT_ATOMS: atom_id res chain seq x y z
N MET A 1 4.27 26.57 -3.99
CA MET A 1 3.78 26.86 -5.35
C MET A 1 3.57 25.51 -5.99
N GLU A 2 2.36 24.97 -5.82
CA GLU A 2 1.93 23.69 -6.41
C GLU A 2 1.38 24.02 -7.81
N GLU A 3 2.14 23.74 -8.86
CA GLU A 3 1.62 23.85 -10.24
C GLU A 3 0.81 22.59 -10.55
N SER A 4 -0.50 22.75 -10.46
CA SER A 4 -1.51 21.73 -10.75
C SER A 4 -1.61 21.47 -12.25
N GLY A 5 -1.65 20.19 -12.63
CA GLY A 5 -1.74 19.72 -14.01
C GLY A 5 -3.08 20.04 -14.70
N ALA A 6 -3.09 19.89 -16.02
CA ALA A 6 -4.12 20.28 -16.99
C ALA A 6 -5.54 19.65 -16.80
N THR A 7 -5.89 19.10 -15.64
CA THR A 7 -7.17 18.43 -15.37
C THR A 7 -7.92 18.94 -14.13
N GLY A 8 -7.32 19.82 -13.31
CA GLY A 8 -8.00 20.41 -12.15
C GLY A 8 -8.27 19.45 -10.97
N GLU A 9 -8.03 18.15 -11.13
CA GLU A 9 -8.06 17.17 -10.05
C GLU A 9 -6.88 17.43 -9.08
N PRO A 10 -7.10 17.43 -7.75
CA PRO A 10 -6.02 17.52 -6.79
C PRO A 10 -5.02 16.38 -7.02
N VAL A 11 -3.72 16.70 -7.15
CA VAL A 11 -2.64 15.73 -7.40
C VAL A 11 -2.71 14.51 -6.47
N ARG A 12 -3.13 14.72 -5.21
CA ARG A 12 -3.33 13.66 -4.21
C ARG A 12 -4.36 12.61 -4.65
N GLU A 13 -5.47 13.02 -5.23
CA GLU A 13 -6.54 12.10 -5.66
C GLU A 13 -6.08 11.25 -6.84
N VAL A 14 -5.36 11.86 -7.78
CA VAL A 14 -4.73 11.15 -8.90
C VAL A 14 -3.74 10.12 -8.37
N LEU A 15 -2.86 10.49 -7.42
CA LEU A 15 -1.89 9.58 -6.82
C LEU A 15 -2.57 8.41 -6.10
N HIS A 16 -3.61 8.68 -5.33
CA HIS A 16 -4.38 7.65 -4.62
C HIS A 16 -5.01 6.65 -5.61
N ARG A 17 -5.68 7.15 -6.65
CA ARG A 17 -6.27 6.31 -7.69
C ARG A 17 -5.22 5.46 -8.40
N ARG A 18 -4.12 6.07 -8.85
CA ARG A 18 -3.03 5.35 -9.55
C ARG A 18 -2.37 4.31 -8.67
N ALA A 19 -2.20 4.60 -7.38
CA ALA A 19 -1.67 3.63 -6.43
C ALA A 19 -2.61 2.42 -6.29
N ARG A 20 -3.92 2.65 -6.16
CA ARG A 20 -4.91 1.56 -6.11
C ARG A 20 -4.91 0.73 -7.40
N GLU A 21 -4.97 1.36 -8.56
CA GLU A 21 -4.91 0.68 -9.86
C GLU A 21 -3.63 -0.15 -10.02
N THR A 22 -2.50 0.37 -9.55
CA THR A 22 -1.23 -0.37 -9.53
C THR A 22 -1.33 -1.57 -8.61
N GLY A 23 -1.85 -1.38 -7.39
CA GLY A 23 -2.03 -2.44 -6.41
C GLY A 23 -2.88 -3.59 -6.94
N VAL A 24 -4.01 -3.29 -7.59
CA VAL A 24 -4.88 -4.30 -8.21
C VAL A 24 -4.09 -5.16 -9.20
N ARG A 25 -3.34 -4.54 -10.11
CA ARG A 25 -2.54 -5.27 -11.10
C ARG A 25 -1.47 -6.17 -10.46
N LEU A 26 -0.84 -5.71 -9.38
CA LEU A 26 0.12 -6.52 -8.62
C LEU A 26 -0.56 -7.71 -7.94
N GLY A 27 -1.76 -7.50 -7.40
CA GLY A 27 -2.59 -8.53 -6.80
C GLY A 27 -3.01 -9.60 -7.82
N GLU A 28 -3.47 -9.16 -9.00
CA GLU A 28 -3.90 -10.04 -10.10
C GLU A 28 -2.74 -10.90 -10.64
N ASP A 29 -1.52 -10.35 -10.75
CA ASP A 29 -0.32 -11.12 -11.10
C ASP A 29 0.03 -12.21 -10.05
N GLY A 30 -0.44 -12.02 -8.82
CA GLY A 30 -0.27 -12.92 -7.70
C GLY A 30 -1.51 -13.73 -7.34
N GLU A 31 -2.54 -13.81 -8.18
CA GLU A 31 -3.81 -14.46 -7.82
C GLU A 31 -3.58 -15.87 -7.24
N GLY A 32 -4.20 -16.15 -6.08
CA GLY A 32 -4.04 -17.41 -5.35
C GLY A 32 -2.69 -17.58 -4.62
N GLN A 33 -1.80 -16.59 -4.65
CA GLN A 33 -0.60 -16.55 -3.83
C GLN A 33 -0.89 -15.98 -2.44
N GLU A 34 -0.03 -16.35 -1.50
CA GLU A 34 -0.08 -15.79 -0.16
C GLU A 34 0.50 -14.35 -0.16
N VAL A 35 -0.18 -13.44 0.54
CA VAL A 35 0.08 -11.98 0.46
C VAL A 35 1.52 -11.61 0.84
N VAL A 36 2.13 -12.28 1.83
CA VAL A 36 3.52 -12.02 2.22
C VAL A 36 4.46 -12.38 1.08
N ARG A 37 4.30 -13.54 0.44
CA ARG A 37 5.14 -13.92 -0.72
C ARG A 37 5.02 -12.97 -1.90
N LEU A 38 3.81 -12.48 -2.18
CA LEU A 38 3.58 -11.52 -3.25
C LEU A 38 4.32 -10.20 -2.97
N LEU A 39 4.18 -9.69 -1.74
CA LEU A 39 4.81 -8.46 -1.32
C LEU A 39 6.34 -8.57 -1.33
N GLU A 40 6.92 -9.68 -0.86
CA GLU A 40 8.36 -9.95 -0.95
C GLU A 40 8.87 -9.90 -2.40
N ARG A 41 8.15 -10.53 -3.34
CA ARG A 41 8.49 -10.52 -4.77
C ARG A 41 8.57 -9.09 -5.33
N TYR A 42 7.68 -8.22 -4.88
CA TYR A 42 7.64 -6.81 -5.29
C TYR A 42 8.54 -5.89 -4.47
N GLY A 43 9.41 -6.47 -3.63
CA GLY A 43 10.46 -5.74 -2.90
C GLY A 43 9.97 -5.09 -1.60
N PHE A 44 8.79 -5.45 -1.11
CA PHE A 44 8.41 -5.13 0.25
C PHE A 44 9.11 -6.07 1.24
N GLU A 45 9.22 -5.64 2.48
CA GLU A 45 9.71 -6.45 3.60
C GLU A 45 8.57 -6.82 4.57
N PRO A 46 7.60 -7.66 4.17
CA PRO A 46 6.51 -8.06 5.04
C PRO A 46 7.02 -8.96 6.19
N ARG A 47 6.49 -8.73 7.39
CA ARG A 47 6.74 -9.55 8.58
C ARG A 47 5.41 -9.82 9.27
N ARG A 48 5.22 -11.04 9.72
CA ARG A 48 4.02 -11.42 10.49
C ARG A 48 4.23 -11.06 11.95
N GLU A 49 3.35 -10.23 12.51
CA GLU A 49 3.37 -9.78 13.90
C GLU A 49 1.95 -9.83 14.47
N ASP A 50 1.72 -10.64 15.51
CA ASP A 50 0.43 -10.76 16.21
C ASP A 50 -0.78 -10.99 15.28
N GLY A 51 -0.59 -11.79 14.23
CA GLY A 51 -1.63 -12.08 13.22
C GLY A 51 -1.77 -11.01 12.12
N ALA A 52 -1.10 -9.86 12.25
CA ALA A 52 -1.02 -8.84 11.23
C ALA A 52 0.23 -9.01 10.36
N VAL A 53 0.29 -8.29 9.23
CA VAL A 53 1.48 -8.15 8.39
C VAL A 53 1.97 -6.70 8.44
N VAL A 54 3.14 -6.49 9.02
CA VAL A 54 3.84 -5.20 9.03
C VAL A 54 4.85 -5.15 7.89
N LEU A 55 5.08 -3.97 7.30
CA LEU A 55 6.06 -3.80 6.23
C LEU A 55 7.28 -3.06 6.77
N GLY A 56 8.44 -3.72 6.77
CA GLY A 56 9.71 -3.21 7.31
C GLY A 56 10.32 -2.07 6.49
N ASN A 57 9.91 -1.91 5.24
CA ASN A 57 10.36 -0.83 4.37
C ASN A 57 9.18 0.02 3.86
N CYS A 58 9.46 1.28 3.54
CA CYS A 58 8.56 2.10 2.73
C CYS A 58 9.24 2.29 1.37
N PRO A 59 8.67 1.79 0.26
CA PRO A 59 9.28 1.97 -1.06
C PRO A 59 9.43 3.46 -1.43
N PHE A 60 8.64 4.32 -0.80
CA PHE A 60 8.68 5.77 -0.95
C PHE A 60 9.29 6.48 0.27
N HIS A 61 10.14 5.82 1.05
CA HIS A 61 10.68 6.37 2.32
C HIS A 61 11.28 7.77 2.15
N ALA A 62 12.05 8.00 1.08
CA ALA A 62 12.63 9.32 0.79
C ALA A 62 11.56 10.41 0.56
N LEU A 63 10.47 10.07 -0.14
CA LEU A 63 9.33 10.97 -0.37
C LEU A 63 8.46 11.13 0.89
N ALA A 64 8.36 10.09 1.71
CA ALA A 64 7.60 10.12 2.96
C ALA A 64 8.21 11.12 3.94
N GLN A 65 9.53 11.31 3.97
CA GLN A 65 10.16 12.28 4.86
C GLN A 65 9.69 13.73 4.60
N ALA A 66 9.43 14.09 3.34
CA ALA A 66 8.94 15.42 2.96
C ALA A 66 7.40 15.51 2.94
N HIS A 67 6.70 14.43 2.60
CA HIS A 67 5.25 14.42 2.35
C HIS A 67 4.54 13.19 2.96
N ARG A 68 4.71 12.98 4.28
CA ARG A 68 4.17 11.80 4.99
C ARG A 68 2.69 11.52 4.70
N GLN A 69 1.82 12.52 4.80
CA GLN A 69 0.37 12.32 4.64
C GLN A 69 0.02 11.81 3.23
N THR A 70 0.61 12.41 2.19
CA THR A 70 0.40 12.01 0.79
C THR A 70 0.93 10.60 0.54
N VAL A 71 2.15 10.30 0.99
CA VAL A 71 2.77 8.99 0.77
C VAL A 71 2.06 7.88 1.54
N CYS A 72 1.62 8.14 2.77
CA CYS A 72 0.89 7.15 3.55
C CYS A 72 -0.49 6.86 2.98
N GLY A 73 -1.21 7.88 2.50
CA GLY A 73 -2.46 7.68 1.77
C GLY A 73 -2.26 6.86 0.49
N MET A 74 -1.20 7.17 -0.26
CA MET A 74 -0.83 6.43 -1.46
C MET A 74 -0.49 4.95 -1.16
N ASN A 75 0.32 4.68 -0.15
CA ASN A 75 0.66 3.31 0.27
C ASN A 75 -0.56 2.53 0.74
N LEU A 76 -1.48 3.19 1.46
CA LEU A 76 -2.73 2.55 1.89
C LEU A 76 -3.52 2.08 0.65
N GLN A 77 -3.69 2.97 -0.32
CA GLN A 77 -4.42 2.64 -1.55
C GLN A 77 -3.72 1.56 -2.37
N LEU A 78 -2.39 1.56 -2.42
CA LEU A 78 -1.62 0.49 -3.04
C LEU A 78 -1.91 -0.86 -2.38
N MET A 79 -1.84 -0.95 -1.05
CA MET A 79 -2.11 -2.20 -0.33
C MET A 79 -3.58 -2.64 -0.44
N CYS A 80 -4.53 -1.70 -0.39
CA CYS A 80 -5.93 -2.00 -0.68
C CYS A 80 -6.11 -2.62 -2.06
N GLY A 81 -5.45 -2.06 -3.08
CA GLY A 81 -5.45 -2.62 -4.43
C GLY A 81 -4.85 -4.02 -4.50
N VAL A 82 -3.73 -4.27 -3.81
CA VAL A 82 -3.10 -5.61 -3.77
C VAL A 82 -4.08 -6.66 -3.23
N LEU A 83 -4.74 -6.35 -2.10
CA LEU A 83 -5.72 -7.26 -1.50
C LEU A 83 -6.94 -7.47 -2.41
N GLU A 84 -7.39 -6.42 -3.09
CA GLU A 84 -8.49 -6.49 -4.06
C GLU A 84 -8.12 -7.37 -5.27
N GLY A 85 -6.93 -7.20 -5.84
CA GLY A 85 -6.46 -7.95 -7.01
C GLY A 85 -6.12 -9.42 -6.72
N LEU A 86 -5.69 -9.74 -5.50
CA LEU A 86 -5.45 -11.13 -5.07
C LEU A 86 -6.73 -11.98 -5.12
N GLY A 87 -7.89 -11.32 -5.02
CA GLY A 87 -9.20 -11.97 -5.04
C GLY A 87 -9.48 -12.82 -3.80
N GLY A 88 -10.76 -13.18 -3.63
CA GLY A 88 -11.21 -13.98 -2.50
C GLY A 88 -11.08 -13.30 -1.14
N ASP A 89 -11.28 -14.07 -0.08
CA ASP A 89 -11.05 -13.61 1.28
C ASP A 89 -9.56 -13.81 1.62
N THR A 90 -8.77 -12.75 1.48
CA THR A 90 -7.37 -12.75 1.89
C THR A 90 -7.19 -12.89 3.40
N GLY A 91 -8.26 -12.68 4.18
CA GLY A 91 -8.23 -12.61 5.64
C GLY A 91 -7.56 -11.35 6.16
N TYR A 92 -7.30 -10.33 5.32
CA TYR A 92 -6.67 -9.08 5.74
C TYR A 92 -7.38 -7.82 5.24
N GLU A 93 -7.19 -6.73 5.99
CA GLU A 93 -7.54 -5.37 5.60
C GLU A 93 -6.34 -4.44 5.79
N ALA A 94 -6.08 -3.58 4.80
CA ALA A 94 -5.01 -2.58 4.90
C ALA A 94 -5.44 -1.39 5.77
N ARG A 95 -4.63 -1.01 6.75
CA ARG A 95 -4.88 0.10 7.67
C ARG A 95 -3.64 0.97 7.85
N LEU A 96 -3.86 2.26 8.13
CA LEU A 96 -2.79 3.19 8.50
C LEU A 96 -2.35 2.91 9.94
N ALA A 97 -1.08 2.55 10.11
CA ALA A 97 -0.41 2.33 11.38
C ALA A 97 0.99 2.98 11.34
N PRO A 98 1.07 4.33 11.31
CA PRO A 98 2.34 5.06 11.19
C PRO A 98 3.21 4.87 12.43
N GLU A 99 4.37 4.23 12.25
CA GLU A 99 5.39 4.09 13.30
C GLU A 99 6.81 4.31 12.75
N PRO A 100 7.76 4.74 13.60
CA PRO A 100 9.14 4.90 13.19
C PRO A 100 9.76 3.59 12.68
N GLY A 101 10.56 3.67 11.61
CA GLY A 101 11.36 2.54 11.12
C GLY A 101 10.60 1.49 10.29
N ARG A 102 9.33 1.75 9.93
CA ARG A 102 8.52 0.85 9.09
C ARG A 102 7.57 1.60 8.16
N CYS A 103 6.87 0.90 7.27
CA CYS A 103 5.80 1.48 6.48
C CYS A 103 4.66 1.95 7.39
N CYS A 104 3.99 3.02 7.00
CA CYS A 104 2.79 3.50 7.70
C CYS A 104 1.53 2.69 7.42
N VAL A 105 1.63 1.56 6.72
CA VAL A 105 0.52 0.65 6.42
C VAL A 105 0.82 -0.72 7.02
N ARG A 106 -0.20 -1.30 7.65
CA ARG A 106 -0.23 -2.66 8.18
C ARG A 106 -1.41 -3.40 7.55
N LEU A 107 -1.30 -4.69 7.35
CA LEU A 107 -2.42 -5.56 6.99
C LEU A 107 -2.92 -6.26 8.25
N ASP A 108 -4.11 -5.92 8.70
CA ASP A 108 -4.72 -6.48 9.90
C ASP A 108 -5.63 -7.63 9.53
N PRO A 109 -5.82 -8.64 10.38
CA PRO A 109 -6.86 -9.64 10.16
C PRO A 109 -8.21 -8.98 9.85
N ALA A 110 -8.84 -9.39 8.76
CA ALA A 110 -10.22 -9.05 8.48
C ALA A 110 -11.11 -9.68 9.57
N ALA A 111 -12.07 -8.91 10.09
CA ALA A 111 -12.97 -9.37 11.16
C ALA A 111 -14.09 -10.27 10.65
#